data_AF-A0AA35TRF4-F1
#
_entry.id   AF-A0AA35TRF4-F1
#
_cell.length_a   1.000
_cell.length_b   1.000
_cell.length_c   1.000
_cell.angle_alpha   90.00
_cell.angle_beta   90.00
_cell.angle_gamma   90.00
#
_symmetry.space_group_name_H-M   'P 1'
#
loop_
_entity.id
_entity.type
_entity.pdbx_description
1 polymer ?
#
loop_
_entity_poly.entity_id
_entity_poly.type
_entity_poly.pdbx_seq_one_letter_code
_entity_poly.pdbx_strand_id
1 'polypeptide(L)'
;MRILAGVKDQRTRIALSHDLYRAHFCEDRNLGDPSCLREIASGHGVDVEALVQSTAASQQLRHNTTEVVERGGFGVPSFYVNGRLFWGTDRMFFVERALGMRGVAPERLTTPPSSGGAAKLSFYFDYSSPWAYVGFMRLGSLVESVAPVQVNIEYVSILLGALFKETGTPSVPLTTMSTQKQTYYQQDMEDWCDFAGVDLNFPDVFPIRSVLPLRATLASQCDPAIIQTLYLAAWRDNKNIGDSDVCHRVLQEAGFDADRLLCDASSEPVKKQLFANTSRAVSDGVCGTPSYQVNNRNMVIWGQDKQSTVEDLLCGWSDISTAAKL
;
A
#
# COMPACT_ATOMS: atom_id res chain seq x y z
N MET A 1 29.15 2.62 -1.60
CA MET A 1 28.93 1.15 -1.39
C MET A 1 30.21 0.37 -1.08
N ARG A 2 31.26 0.39 -1.93
CA ARG A 2 32.52 -0.35 -1.65
C ARG A 2 33.19 0.05 -0.33
N ILE A 3 33.18 1.34 0.01
CA ILE A 3 33.69 1.86 1.28
C ILE A 3 33.00 1.16 2.46
N LEU A 4 31.67 1.17 2.51
CA LEU A 4 30.90 0.54 3.60
C LEU A 4 31.15 -0.98 3.70
N ALA A 5 31.31 -1.67 2.56
CA ALA A 5 31.65 -3.10 2.55
C ALA A 5 33.06 -3.39 3.09
N GLY A 6 33.98 -2.42 3.02
CA GLY A 6 35.34 -2.53 3.51
C GLY A 6 35.54 -2.16 4.99
N VAL A 7 34.60 -1.42 5.60
CA VAL A 7 34.66 -1.05 7.02
C VAL A 7 34.27 -2.25 7.89
N LYS A 8 35.25 -2.76 8.65
CA LYS A 8 35.08 -3.93 9.53
C LYS A 8 34.40 -3.59 10.86
N ASP A 9 34.71 -2.44 11.44
CA ASP A 9 34.08 -2.02 12.70
C ASP A 9 32.61 -1.65 12.45
N GLN A 10 31.71 -2.31 13.18
CA GLN A 10 30.28 -2.15 12.98
C GLN A 10 29.79 -0.75 13.39
N ARG A 11 30.36 -0.17 14.46
CA ARG A 11 29.94 1.16 14.94
C ARG A 11 30.33 2.24 13.94
N THR A 12 31.58 2.22 13.47
CA THR A 12 32.07 3.09 12.39
C THR A 12 31.23 2.92 11.13
N ARG A 13 30.91 1.67 10.73
CA ARG A 13 30.10 1.43 9.53
C ARG A 13 28.70 2.01 9.65
N ILE A 14 28.04 1.88 10.81
CA ILE A 14 26.71 2.45 11.06
C ILE A 14 26.78 3.97 11.01
N ALA A 15 27.70 4.58 11.76
CA ALA A 15 27.84 6.04 11.84
C ALA A 15 28.15 6.65 10.46
N LEU A 16 29.11 6.07 9.73
CA LEU A 16 29.43 6.48 8.37
C LEU A 16 28.24 6.30 7.41
N SER A 17 27.45 5.23 7.55
CA SER A 17 26.25 5.05 6.71
C SER A 17 25.24 6.17 6.93
N HIS A 18 24.96 6.53 8.19
CA HIS A 18 24.05 7.64 8.51
C HIS A 18 24.53 8.96 7.91
N ASP A 19 25.81 9.29 8.02
CA ASP A 19 26.35 10.54 7.49
C ASP A 19 26.37 10.56 5.96
N LEU A 20 26.62 9.43 5.30
CA LEU A 20 26.49 9.32 3.83
C LEU A 20 25.03 9.52 3.39
N TYR A 21 24.06 8.89 4.07
CA TYR A 21 22.64 9.08 3.77
C TYR A 21 22.21 10.54 3.99
N ARG A 22 22.62 11.18 5.10
CA ARG A 22 22.35 12.59 5.38
C ARG A 22 22.95 13.49 4.31
N ALA A 23 24.23 13.29 3.98
CA ALA A 23 24.92 14.06 2.95
C ALA A 23 24.18 14.01 1.61
N HIS A 24 23.73 12.82 1.19
CA HIS A 24 23.03 12.68 -0.08
C HIS A 24 21.60 13.23 -0.06
N PHE A 25 20.78 12.82 0.91
CA PHE A 25 19.34 13.06 0.90
C PHE A 25 18.91 14.34 1.63
N CYS A 26 19.72 14.85 2.57
CA CYS A 26 19.39 16.04 3.35
C CYS A 26 20.23 17.27 2.94
N GLU A 27 21.46 17.05 2.47
CA GLU A 27 22.41 18.13 2.16
C GLU A 27 22.69 18.28 0.65
N ASP A 28 22.04 17.47 -0.19
CA ASP A 28 22.20 17.45 -1.66
C ASP A 28 23.67 17.30 -2.14
N ARG A 29 24.49 16.59 -1.35
CA ARG A 29 25.90 16.36 -1.67
C ARG A 29 26.06 15.20 -2.65
N ASN A 30 26.97 15.38 -3.61
CA ASN A 30 27.29 14.35 -4.59
C ASN A 30 28.24 13.29 -4.02
N LEU A 31 27.70 12.13 -3.63
CA LEU A 31 28.51 10.98 -3.17
C LEU A 31 29.31 10.31 -4.30
N GLY A 32 29.10 10.68 -5.56
CA GLY A 32 29.93 10.26 -6.68
C GLY A 32 31.26 11.00 -6.78
N ASP A 33 31.40 12.15 -6.10
CA ASP A 33 32.66 12.88 -6.00
C ASP A 33 33.58 12.27 -4.93
N PRO A 34 34.79 11.79 -5.29
CA PRO A 34 35.76 11.28 -4.32
C PRO A 34 36.13 12.29 -3.23
N SER A 35 36.08 13.60 -3.50
CA SER A 35 36.40 14.63 -2.50
C SER A 35 35.37 14.66 -1.37
N CYS A 36 34.08 14.61 -1.73
CA CYS A 36 32.96 14.53 -0.81
C CYS A 36 33.03 13.24 0.05
N LEU A 37 33.30 12.10 -0.59
CA LEU A 37 33.47 10.83 0.13
C LEU A 37 34.63 10.87 1.13
N ARG A 38 35.78 11.45 0.74
CA ARG A 38 36.95 11.60 1.62
C ARG A 38 36.65 12.47 2.81
N GLU A 39 35.99 13.60 2.60
CA GLU A 39 35.63 14.53 3.68
C GLU A 39 34.76 13.82 4.73
N ILE A 40 33.66 13.19 4.32
CA ILE A 40 32.74 12.48 5.22
C ILE A 40 33.47 11.33 5.92
N ALA A 41 34.16 10.47 5.18
CA ALA A 41 34.83 9.28 5.71
C ALA A 41 35.99 9.63 6.68
N SER A 42 36.68 10.75 6.47
CA SER A 42 37.77 11.21 7.34
C SER A 42 37.27 11.49 8.76
N GLY A 43 36.04 11.99 8.93
CA GLY A 43 35.41 12.19 10.23
C GLY A 43 35.20 10.89 11.02
N HIS A 44 35.24 9.74 10.33
CA HIS A 44 35.09 8.40 10.90
C HIS A 44 36.41 7.62 10.97
N GLY A 45 37.54 8.24 10.63
CA GLY A 45 38.85 7.57 10.56
C GLY A 45 38.93 6.52 9.45
N VAL A 46 38.12 6.65 8.39
CA VAL A 46 38.05 5.70 7.27
C VAL A 46 38.87 6.21 6.08
N ASP A 47 39.88 5.44 5.68
CA ASP A 47 40.66 5.70 4.47
C ASP A 47 39.90 5.24 3.21
N VAL A 48 39.36 6.21 2.48
CA VAL A 48 38.59 5.95 1.24
C VAL A 48 39.46 5.32 0.16
N GLU A 49 40.68 5.80 -0.04
CA GLU A 49 41.53 5.34 -1.16
C GLU A 49 41.95 3.89 -0.96
N ALA A 50 42.32 3.54 0.27
CA ALA A 50 42.63 2.17 0.64
C ALA A 50 41.44 1.23 0.39
N LEU A 51 40.21 1.65 0.74
CA LEU A 51 39.01 0.83 0.57
C LEU A 51 38.51 0.76 -0.87
N VAL A 52 38.68 1.83 -1.66
CA VAL A 52 38.32 1.84 -3.08
C VAL A 52 39.19 0.87 -3.88
N GLN A 53 40.48 0.77 -3.53
CA GLN A 53 41.44 -0.14 -4.15
C GLN A 53 41.42 -1.56 -3.56
N SER A 54 40.76 -1.75 -2.42
CA SER A 54 40.70 -3.04 -1.73
C SER A 54 39.95 -4.11 -2.53
N THR A 55 40.66 -5.18 -2.90
CA THR A 55 40.07 -6.39 -3.49
C THR A 55 39.08 -7.05 -2.54
N ALA A 56 39.40 -7.10 -1.23
CA ALA A 56 38.54 -7.65 -0.20
C ALA A 56 37.21 -6.86 -0.09
N ALA A 57 37.25 -5.52 -0.08
CA ALA A 57 36.03 -4.71 -0.04
C ALA A 57 35.18 -4.89 -1.30
N SER A 58 35.82 -5.01 -2.47
CA SER A 58 35.15 -5.29 -3.74
C SER A 58 34.49 -6.67 -3.75
N GLN A 59 35.19 -7.70 -3.25
CA GLN A 59 34.66 -9.06 -3.11
C GLN A 59 33.50 -9.11 -2.11
N GLN A 60 33.61 -8.43 -0.97
CA GLN A 60 32.54 -8.37 0.02
C GLN A 60 31.28 -7.73 -0.55
N LEU A 61 31.41 -6.62 -1.30
CA LEU A 61 30.25 -6.00 -1.96
C LEU A 61 29.57 -6.95 -2.95
N ARG A 62 30.36 -7.65 -3.78
CA ARG A 62 29.82 -8.64 -4.73
C ARG A 62 29.14 -9.79 -4.00
N HIS A 63 29.77 -10.31 -2.95
CA HIS A 63 29.20 -11.37 -2.13
C HIS A 63 27.85 -10.94 -1.54
N ASN A 64 27.75 -9.75 -0.93
CA ASN A 64 26.49 -9.24 -0.39
C ASN A 64 25.40 -9.12 -1.46
N THR A 65 25.74 -8.66 -2.67
CA THR A 65 24.77 -8.58 -3.78
C THR A 65 24.32 -9.96 -4.24
N THR A 66 25.25 -10.90 -4.41
CA THR A 66 24.94 -12.29 -4.78
C THR A 66 24.07 -12.95 -3.72
N GLU A 67 24.41 -12.81 -2.44
CA GLU A 67 23.66 -13.37 -1.32
C GLU A 67 22.19 -12.89 -1.32
N VAL A 68 21.95 -11.58 -1.49
CA VAL A 68 20.58 -11.04 -1.53
C VAL A 68 19.80 -11.62 -2.71
N VAL A 69 20.41 -11.74 -3.89
CA VAL A 69 19.74 -12.31 -5.08
C VAL A 69 19.42 -13.80 -4.88
N GLU A 70 20.37 -14.57 -4.36
CA GLU A 70 20.20 -16.01 -4.06
C GLU A 70 19.10 -16.25 -3.02
N ARG A 71 18.94 -15.32 -2.08
CA ARG A 71 17.88 -15.32 -1.06
C ARG A 71 16.57 -14.70 -1.54
N GLY A 72 16.41 -14.48 -2.85
CA GLY A 72 15.17 -13.99 -3.45
C GLY A 72 14.91 -12.49 -3.31
N GLY A 73 15.89 -11.71 -2.86
CA GLY A 73 15.78 -10.25 -2.76
C GLY A 73 15.77 -9.59 -4.15
N PHE A 74 14.93 -8.57 -4.30
CA PHE A 74 14.72 -7.88 -5.59
C PHE A 74 14.71 -6.35 -5.47
N GLY A 75 14.86 -5.81 -4.26
CA GLY A 75 14.73 -4.38 -4.00
C GLY A 75 15.32 -3.97 -2.65
N VAL A 76 15.33 -2.67 -2.38
CA VAL A 76 15.79 -2.10 -1.11
C VAL A 76 14.75 -1.11 -0.56
N PRO A 77 14.69 -0.91 0.78
CA PRO A 77 15.34 -1.75 1.79
C PRO A 77 14.71 -3.15 1.84
N SER A 78 15.53 -4.16 2.10
CA SER A 78 15.11 -5.55 2.31
C SER A 78 15.64 -6.02 3.65
N PHE A 79 14.80 -6.71 4.42
CA PHE A 79 15.10 -7.23 5.74
C PHE A 79 14.88 -8.73 5.73
N TYR A 80 15.80 -9.47 6.35
CA TYR A 80 15.62 -10.89 6.54
C TYR A 80 15.56 -11.22 8.03
N VAL A 81 14.50 -11.91 8.45
CA VAL A 81 14.34 -12.43 9.82
C VAL A 81 14.08 -13.92 9.73
N ASN A 82 14.94 -14.74 10.34
CA ASN A 82 14.83 -16.20 10.34
C ASN A 82 14.66 -16.81 8.92
N GLY A 83 15.34 -16.25 7.92
CA GLY A 83 15.27 -16.70 6.52
C GLY A 83 14.11 -16.11 5.70
N ARG A 84 13.12 -15.48 6.33
CA ARG A 84 11.98 -14.83 5.66
C ARG A 84 12.34 -13.40 5.22
N LEU A 85 11.92 -13.01 4.02
CA LEU A 85 12.15 -11.67 3.43
C LEU A 85 10.99 -10.71 3.74
N PHE A 86 11.32 -9.46 4.07
CA PHE A 86 10.42 -8.31 4.14
C PHE A 86 10.99 -7.18 3.29
N TRP A 87 10.18 -6.51 2.48
CA TRP A 87 10.63 -5.45 1.57
C TRP A 87 9.87 -4.15 1.80
N GLY A 88 10.61 -3.03 1.88
CA GLY A 88 10.08 -1.70 2.09
C GLY A 88 9.99 -1.29 3.56
N THR A 89 10.10 0.01 3.81
CA THR A 89 9.98 0.59 5.17
C THR A 89 8.58 0.43 5.76
N ASP A 90 7.56 0.37 4.91
CA ASP A 90 6.15 0.17 5.31
C ASP A 90 5.87 -1.24 5.87
N ARG A 91 6.86 -2.13 5.90
CA ARG A 91 6.78 -3.48 6.47
C ARG A 91 7.58 -3.64 7.76
N MET A 92 8.11 -2.55 8.32
CA MET A 92 8.91 -2.61 9.55
C MET A 92 8.16 -3.25 10.73
N PHE A 93 6.86 -2.99 10.87
CA PHE A 93 6.05 -3.62 11.92
C PHE A 93 5.94 -5.15 11.74
N PHE A 94 6.02 -5.68 10.51
CA PHE A 94 6.11 -7.12 10.29
C PHE A 94 7.49 -7.68 10.64
N VAL A 95 8.56 -6.93 10.38
CA VAL A 95 9.91 -7.27 10.83
C VAL A 95 9.94 -7.41 12.35
N GLU A 96 9.36 -6.46 13.07
CA GLU A 96 9.26 -6.47 14.54
C GLU A 96 8.44 -7.66 15.05
N ARG A 97 7.30 -7.96 14.42
CA ARG A 97 6.52 -9.18 14.72
C ARG A 97 7.32 -10.45 14.50
N ALA A 98 8.06 -10.55 13.39
CA ALA A 98 8.91 -11.69 13.08
C ALA A 98 10.08 -11.85 14.08
N LEU A 99 10.52 -10.76 14.71
CA LEU A 99 11.48 -10.76 15.82
C LEU A 99 10.85 -11.15 17.18
N GLY A 100 9.54 -11.42 17.22
CA GLY A 100 8.82 -11.88 18.41
C GLY A 100 8.11 -10.79 19.20
N MET A 101 8.06 -9.55 18.69
CA MET A 101 7.33 -8.47 19.34
C MET A 101 5.82 -8.67 19.15
N ARG A 102 5.07 -8.68 20.26
CA ARG A 102 3.62 -8.86 20.27
C ARG A 102 2.90 -7.51 20.26
N GLY A 103 1.75 -7.44 19.60
CA GLY A 103 0.90 -6.24 19.58
C GLY A 103 1.44 -5.07 18.76
N VAL A 104 2.52 -5.27 17.99
CA VAL A 104 3.05 -4.25 17.09
C VAL A 104 2.08 -4.03 15.93
N ALA A 105 1.82 -2.78 15.60
CA ALA A 105 0.99 -2.35 14.48
C ALA A 105 1.74 -1.25 13.71
N PRO A 106 1.26 -0.86 12.50
CA PRO A 106 1.78 0.32 11.81
C PRO A 106 1.79 1.54 12.73
N GLU A 107 2.86 2.34 12.66
CA GLU A 107 3.05 3.50 13.54
C GLU A 107 1.95 4.55 13.32
N ARG A 108 1.55 5.18 14.43
CA ARG A 108 0.56 6.26 14.52
C ARG A 108 1.22 7.49 15.12
N LEU A 109 1.09 8.63 14.47
CA LEU A 109 1.58 9.92 14.93
C LEU A 109 0.64 10.57 15.95
N THR A 110 -0.67 10.32 15.84
CA THR A 110 -1.68 10.89 16.74
C THR A 110 -2.51 9.78 17.38
N THR A 111 -2.29 9.56 18.67
CA THR A 111 -3.09 8.69 19.53
C THR A 111 -2.94 9.15 20.99
N PRO A 112 -4.02 9.49 21.73
CA PRO A 112 -5.44 9.44 21.36
C PRO A 112 -5.87 10.60 20.42
N PRO A 113 -7.11 10.57 19.87
CA PRO A 113 -7.62 11.64 19.01
C PRO A 113 -7.64 13.02 19.69
N SER A 114 -7.39 14.08 18.91
CA SER A 114 -7.37 15.47 19.42
C SER A 114 -8.76 16.01 19.79
N SER A 115 -9.84 15.51 19.18
CA SER A 115 -11.23 15.84 19.53
C SER A 115 -12.20 14.75 19.03
N GLY A 116 -13.41 14.70 19.58
CA GLY A 116 -14.50 13.81 19.14
C GLY A 116 -15.38 14.38 18.02
N GLY A 117 -14.81 15.21 17.13
CA GLY A 117 -15.54 15.82 16.03
C GLY A 117 -16.01 14.83 14.96
N ALA A 118 -16.80 15.30 14.00
CA ALA A 118 -17.17 14.51 12.82
C ALA A 118 -16.14 14.70 11.68
N ALA A 119 -15.82 13.62 10.97
CA ALA A 119 -14.92 13.62 9.82
C ALA A 119 -15.50 12.80 8.67
N LYS A 120 -15.23 13.22 7.43
CA LYS A 120 -15.59 12.48 6.22
C LYS A 120 -14.39 11.66 5.73
N LEU A 121 -14.61 10.40 5.40
CA LEU A 121 -13.62 9.52 4.77
C LEU A 121 -14.15 9.05 3.40
N SER A 122 -13.56 9.51 2.31
CA SER A 122 -13.85 8.97 0.97
C SER A 122 -12.99 7.73 0.74
N PHE A 123 -13.59 6.60 0.36
CA PHE A 123 -12.92 5.34 0.05
C PHE A 123 -13.13 4.98 -1.43
N TYR A 124 -12.07 5.08 -2.22
CA TYR A 124 -12.08 4.77 -3.65
C TYR A 124 -11.64 3.32 -3.88
N PHE A 125 -12.47 2.54 -4.58
CA PHE A 125 -12.24 1.10 -4.74
C PHE A 125 -12.70 0.53 -6.08
N ASP A 126 -12.13 -0.63 -6.42
CA ASP A 126 -12.54 -1.49 -7.52
C ASP A 126 -12.46 -2.96 -7.04
N TYR A 127 -13.43 -3.80 -7.40
CA TYR A 127 -13.45 -5.22 -7.01
C TYR A 127 -12.28 -6.03 -7.59
N SER A 128 -11.64 -5.54 -8.65
CA SER A 128 -10.45 -6.17 -9.26
C SER A 128 -9.17 -6.06 -8.41
N SER A 129 -9.16 -5.24 -7.35
CA SER A 129 -7.97 -5.06 -6.50
C SER A 129 -8.05 -5.91 -5.21
N PRO A 130 -7.10 -6.85 -4.98
CA PRO A 130 -7.03 -7.59 -3.71
C PRO A 130 -6.75 -6.65 -2.54
N TRP A 131 -5.95 -5.62 -2.76
CA TRP A 131 -5.62 -4.66 -1.70
C TRP A 131 -6.84 -3.82 -1.33
N ALA A 132 -7.76 -3.56 -2.27
CA ALA A 132 -8.99 -2.85 -1.97
C ALA A 132 -9.95 -3.71 -1.12
N TYR A 133 -9.97 -5.02 -1.35
CA TYR A 133 -10.65 -5.97 -0.48
C TYR A 133 -10.09 -5.93 0.96
N VAL A 134 -8.78 -6.09 1.13
CA VAL A 134 -8.13 -6.02 2.46
C VAL A 134 -8.40 -4.67 3.13
N GLY A 135 -8.28 -3.57 2.38
CA GLY A 135 -8.58 -2.23 2.87
C GLY A 135 -10.03 -2.06 3.35
N PHE A 136 -10.99 -2.53 2.55
CA PHE A 136 -12.42 -2.48 2.88
C PHE A 136 -12.73 -3.25 4.17
N MET A 137 -12.22 -4.49 4.30
CA MET A 137 -12.48 -5.35 5.45
C MET A 137 -11.96 -4.76 6.77
N ARG A 138 -10.96 -3.87 6.71
CA ARG A 138 -10.40 -3.18 7.87
C ARG A 138 -11.07 -1.86 8.24
N LEU A 139 -11.99 -1.34 7.42
CA LEU A 139 -12.64 -0.03 7.67
C LEU A 139 -13.38 0.01 9.01
N GLY A 140 -13.98 -1.10 9.44
CA GLY A 140 -14.64 -1.19 10.76
C GLY A 140 -13.66 -0.95 11.91
N SER A 141 -12.58 -1.74 11.96
CA SER A 141 -11.52 -1.58 12.96
C SER A 141 -10.86 -0.20 12.91
N LEU A 142 -10.74 0.39 11.72
CA LEU A 142 -10.23 1.75 11.54
C LEU A 142 -11.14 2.79 12.23
N VAL A 143 -12.45 2.71 12.02
CA VAL A 143 -13.40 3.63 12.66
C VAL A 143 -13.41 3.45 14.18
N GLU A 144 -13.32 2.22 14.66
CA GLU A 144 -13.21 1.92 16.09
C GLU A 144 -11.92 2.50 16.71
N SER A 145 -10.79 2.42 16.00
CA SER A 145 -9.48 2.87 16.51
C SER A 145 -9.38 4.38 16.71
N VAL A 146 -10.23 5.16 16.03
CA VAL A 146 -10.25 6.62 16.10
C VAL A 146 -11.36 7.18 16.99
N ALA A 147 -12.10 6.34 17.71
CA ALA A 147 -13.12 6.80 18.66
C ALA A 147 -12.51 7.80 19.68
N PRO A 148 -13.20 8.92 19.98
CA PRO A 148 -14.61 9.22 19.70
C PRO A 148 -14.87 10.01 18.39
N VAL A 149 -13.95 10.05 17.43
CA VAL A 149 -14.18 10.71 16.14
C VAL A 149 -15.36 10.04 15.41
N GLN A 150 -16.36 10.82 14.99
CA GLN A 150 -17.48 10.30 14.20
C GLN A 150 -17.10 10.28 12.72
N VAL A 151 -16.84 9.09 12.17
CA VAL A 151 -16.40 8.94 10.77
C VAL A 151 -17.60 8.65 9.86
N ASN A 152 -17.83 9.52 8.88
CA ASN A 152 -18.77 9.28 7.79
C ASN A 152 -18.03 8.77 6.55
N ILE A 153 -18.22 7.51 6.18
CA ILE A 153 -17.54 6.90 5.04
C ILE A 153 -18.37 7.11 3.77
N GLU A 154 -17.76 7.75 2.76
CA GLU A 154 -18.27 7.80 1.39
C GLU A 154 -17.59 6.70 0.57
N TYR A 155 -18.34 5.68 0.18
CA TYR A 155 -17.87 4.61 -0.71
C TYR A 155 -17.95 5.06 -2.17
N VAL A 156 -16.80 5.13 -2.85
CA VAL A 156 -16.67 5.61 -4.22
C VAL A 156 -16.17 4.48 -5.12
N SER A 157 -17.10 3.76 -5.75
CA SER A 157 -16.74 2.74 -6.74
C SER A 157 -16.20 3.43 -8.01
N ILE A 158 -15.01 3.00 -8.46
CA ILE A 158 -14.36 3.50 -9.68
C ILE A 158 -13.95 2.33 -10.58
N LEU A 159 -13.73 2.60 -11.87
CA LEU A 159 -13.19 1.61 -12.80
C LEU A 159 -11.66 1.79 -12.92
N LEU A 160 -10.89 0.90 -12.28
CA LEU A 160 -9.43 0.99 -12.18
C LEU A 160 -8.74 1.01 -13.55
N GLY A 161 -9.22 0.20 -14.50
CA GLY A 161 -8.68 0.20 -15.86
C GLY A 161 -8.88 1.52 -16.61
N ALA A 162 -10.00 2.22 -16.35
CA ALA A 162 -10.24 3.54 -16.94
C ALA A 162 -9.39 4.61 -16.24
N LEU A 163 -9.22 4.53 -14.91
CA LEU A 163 -8.30 5.38 -14.16
C LEU A 163 -6.89 5.31 -14.75
N PHE A 164 -6.32 4.11 -14.89
CA PHE A 164 -4.98 3.90 -15.43
C PHE A 164 -4.83 4.41 -16.86
N LYS A 165 -5.86 4.24 -17.70
CA LYS A 165 -5.86 4.79 -19.05
C LYS A 165 -5.80 6.31 -19.05
N GLU A 166 -6.58 6.98 -18.20
CA GLU A 166 -6.65 8.43 -18.11
C GLU A 166 -5.37 9.04 -17.51
N THR A 167 -4.75 8.38 -16.53
CA THR A 167 -3.51 8.84 -15.88
C THR A 167 -2.24 8.43 -16.64
N GLY A 168 -2.35 7.60 -17.68
CA GLY A 168 -1.20 7.05 -18.40
C GLY A 168 -0.41 5.99 -17.61
N THR A 169 -0.99 5.42 -16.55
CA THR A 169 -0.35 4.38 -15.73
C THR A 169 -0.35 3.05 -16.49
N PRO A 170 0.80 2.38 -16.68
CA PRO A 170 0.83 1.09 -17.35
C PRO A 170 0.19 0.01 -16.47
N SER A 171 -0.69 -0.80 -17.06
CA SER A 171 -1.18 -2.03 -16.41
C SER A 171 -0.10 -3.11 -16.54
N VAL A 172 0.54 -3.47 -15.42
CA VAL A 172 1.61 -4.48 -15.38
C VAL A 172 1.05 -5.76 -14.77
N PRO A 173 0.81 -6.82 -15.57
CA PRO A 173 0.37 -8.11 -15.04
C PRO A 173 1.42 -8.71 -14.08
N LEU A 174 0.97 -9.37 -13.00
CA LEU A 174 1.87 -10.01 -12.04
C LEU A 174 2.83 -11.01 -12.71
N THR A 175 2.36 -11.70 -13.76
CA THR A 175 3.13 -12.69 -14.52
C THR A 175 4.31 -12.11 -15.30
N THR A 176 4.35 -10.80 -15.56
CA THR A 176 5.49 -10.14 -16.23
C THR A 176 6.57 -9.68 -15.25
N MET A 177 6.32 -9.77 -13.93
CA MET A 177 7.30 -9.46 -12.89
C MET A 177 8.31 -10.61 -12.73
N SER A 178 9.47 -10.33 -12.13
CA SER A 178 10.45 -11.39 -11.81
C SER A 178 9.88 -12.41 -10.83
N THR A 179 10.37 -13.65 -10.87
CA THR A 179 9.95 -14.71 -9.94
C THR A 179 10.07 -14.28 -8.49
N GLN A 180 11.14 -13.56 -8.13
CA GLN A 180 11.34 -13.01 -6.79
C GLN A 180 10.20 -12.08 -6.35
N LYS A 181 9.75 -11.19 -7.25
CA LYS A 181 8.63 -10.27 -6.95
C LYS A 181 7.30 -11.02 -6.86
N GLN A 182 7.09 -12.04 -7.69
CA GLN A 182 5.87 -12.85 -7.64
C GLN A 182 5.78 -13.62 -6.31
N THR A 183 6.86 -14.29 -5.90
CA THR A 183 6.92 -15.00 -4.60
C THR A 183 6.73 -14.04 -3.43
N TYR A 184 7.38 -12.87 -3.45
CA TYR A 184 7.20 -11.88 -2.40
C TYR A 184 5.78 -11.29 -2.38
N TYR A 185 5.17 -11.05 -3.55
CA TYR A 185 3.80 -10.54 -3.63
C TYR A 185 2.80 -11.47 -2.94
N GLN A 186 2.95 -12.78 -3.15
CA GLN A 186 2.14 -13.78 -2.46
C GLN A 186 2.38 -13.72 -0.95
N GLN A 187 3.65 -13.73 -0.51
CA GLN A 187 3.98 -13.67 0.91
C GLN A 187 3.46 -12.38 1.59
N ASP A 188 3.62 -11.22 0.95
CA ASP A 188 3.15 -9.93 1.46
C ASP A 188 1.62 -9.91 1.57
N MET A 189 0.92 -10.54 0.63
CA MET A 189 -0.53 -10.70 0.68
C MET A 189 -0.95 -11.56 1.86
N GLU A 190 -0.28 -12.70 2.08
CA GLU A 190 -0.52 -13.58 3.24
C GLU A 190 -0.27 -12.81 4.56
N ASP A 191 0.84 -12.08 4.68
CA ASP A 191 1.17 -11.26 5.86
C ASP A 191 0.08 -10.22 6.18
N TRP A 192 -0.45 -9.55 5.15
CA TRP A 192 -1.52 -8.57 5.33
C TRP A 192 -2.88 -9.19 5.63
N CYS A 193 -3.19 -10.35 5.06
CA CYS A 193 -4.41 -11.10 5.37
C CYS A 193 -4.39 -11.57 6.82
N ASP A 194 -3.26 -12.13 7.28
CA ASP A 194 -3.04 -12.54 8.67
C ASP A 194 -3.15 -11.33 9.63
N PHE A 195 -2.55 -10.19 9.28
CA PHE A 195 -2.66 -8.96 10.06
C PHE A 195 -4.09 -8.43 10.13
N ALA A 196 -4.81 -8.47 9.02
CA ALA A 196 -6.18 -7.98 8.90
C ALA A 196 -7.22 -8.94 9.53
N GLY A 197 -6.86 -10.20 9.76
CA GLY A 197 -7.82 -11.25 10.12
C GLY A 197 -8.80 -11.55 8.99
N VAL A 198 -8.33 -11.52 7.74
CA VAL A 198 -9.15 -11.65 6.54
C VAL A 198 -8.72 -12.87 5.74
N ASP A 199 -9.67 -13.74 5.40
CA ASP A 199 -9.41 -14.85 4.48
C ASP A 199 -9.38 -14.35 3.04
N LEU A 200 -8.37 -14.78 2.28
CA LEU A 200 -8.22 -14.49 0.85
C LEU A 200 -7.87 -15.77 0.08
N ASN A 201 -8.69 -16.09 -0.92
CA ASN A 201 -8.46 -17.10 -1.94
C ASN A 201 -8.31 -16.38 -3.30
N PHE A 202 -7.11 -16.41 -3.87
CA PHE A 202 -6.82 -15.65 -5.09
C PHE A 202 -7.68 -16.16 -6.27
N PRO A 203 -8.41 -15.29 -7.00
CA PRO A 203 -9.36 -15.73 -8.01
C PRO A 203 -8.71 -16.48 -9.18
N ASP A 204 -9.34 -17.57 -9.62
CA ASP A 204 -8.90 -18.33 -10.82
C ASP A 204 -9.03 -17.49 -12.10
N VAL A 205 -10.02 -16.60 -12.14
CA VAL A 205 -10.26 -15.68 -13.26
C VAL A 205 -9.82 -14.28 -12.84
N PHE A 206 -8.57 -13.94 -13.17
CA PHE A 206 -7.96 -12.65 -12.86
C PHE A 206 -7.35 -11.99 -14.12
N PRO A 207 -7.51 -10.67 -14.33
CA PRO A 207 -8.23 -9.72 -13.46
C PRO A 207 -9.75 -9.88 -13.51
N ILE A 208 -10.42 -9.55 -12.40
CA ILE A 208 -11.88 -9.60 -12.30
C ILE A 208 -12.51 -8.54 -13.22
N ARG A 209 -13.49 -8.94 -14.02
CA ARG A 209 -14.31 -8.01 -14.82
C ARG A 209 -15.29 -7.28 -13.91
N SER A 210 -14.89 -6.13 -13.37
CA SER A 210 -15.58 -5.46 -12.26
C SER A 210 -16.73 -4.52 -12.66
N VAL A 211 -16.96 -4.23 -13.96
CA VAL A 211 -17.95 -3.22 -14.38
C VAL A 211 -19.37 -3.52 -13.87
N LEU A 212 -19.84 -4.77 -13.99
CA LEU A 212 -21.17 -5.16 -13.52
C LEU A 212 -21.31 -5.01 -11.99
N PRO A 213 -20.43 -5.62 -11.15
CA PRO A 213 -20.56 -5.48 -9.69
C PRO A 213 -20.36 -4.04 -9.20
N LEU A 214 -19.51 -3.23 -9.85
CA LEU A 214 -19.39 -1.79 -9.53
C LEU A 214 -20.71 -1.04 -9.79
N ARG A 215 -21.39 -1.32 -10.90
CA ARG A 215 -22.68 -0.70 -11.22
C ARG A 215 -23.81 -1.21 -10.31
N ALA A 216 -23.81 -2.50 -9.96
CA ALA A 216 -24.75 -3.04 -8.99
C ALA A 216 -24.62 -2.36 -7.61
N THR A 217 -23.37 -2.05 -7.22
CA THR A 217 -23.09 -1.27 -6.00
C THR A 217 -23.63 0.16 -6.09
N LEU A 218 -23.48 0.83 -7.24
CA LEU A 218 -24.07 2.15 -7.43
C LEU A 218 -25.60 2.13 -7.43
N ALA A 219 -26.21 1.09 -8.01
CA ALA A 219 -27.66 0.90 -8.00
C ALA A 219 -28.22 0.72 -6.58
N SER A 220 -27.42 0.18 -5.66
CA SER A 220 -27.77 0.10 -4.23
C SER A 220 -27.47 1.36 -3.42
N GLN A 221 -27.03 2.45 -4.07
CA GLN A 221 -26.54 3.66 -3.39
C GLN A 221 -25.31 3.39 -2.52
N CYS A 222 -24.43 2.50 -2.99
CA CYS A 222 -23.21 2.08 -2.31
C CYS A 222 -23.45 1.45 -0.93
N ASP A 223 -24.50 0.64 -0.79
CA ASP A 223 -24.76 -0.14 0.43
C ASP A 223 -23.52 -0.99 0.80
N PRO A 224 -22.89 -0.76 1.97
CA PRO A 224 -21.69 -1.49 2.39
C PRO A 224 -21.93 -3.00 2.54
N ALA A 225 -23.16 -3.44 2.82
CA ALA A 225 -23.47 -4.87 2.88
C ALA A 225 -23.32 -5.55 1.52
N ILE A 226 -23.75 -4.89 0.43
CA ILE A 226 -23.54 -5.37 -0.94
C ILE A 226 -22.06 -5.36 -1.30
N ILE A 227 -21.32 -4.32 -0.89
CA ILE A 227 -19.87 -4.23 -1.12
C ILE A 227 -19.16 -5.42 -0.47
N GLN A 228 -19.46 -5.68 0.80
CA GLN A 228 -18.92 -6.81 1.54
C GLN A 228 -19.28 -8.16 0.88
N THR A 229 -20.56 -8.36 0.51
CA THR A 229 -21.01 -9.59 -0.13
C THR A 229 -20.26 -9.87 -1.43
N LEU A 230 -20.11 -8.87 -2.30
CA LEU A 230 -19.41 -9.04 -3.58
C LEU A 230 -17.90 -9.25 -3.39
N TYR A 231 -17.29 -8.55 -2.43
CA TYR A 231 -15.89 -8.75 -2.09
C TYR A 231 -15.61 -10.16 -1.55
N LEU A 232 -16.41 -10.65 -0.60
CA LEU A 232 -16.29 -12.00 -0.05
C LEU A 232 -16.51 -13.05 -1.15
N ALA A 233 -17.52 -12.86 -2.00
CA ALA A 233 -17.76 -13.77 -3.11
C ALA A 233 -16.55 -13.87 -4.05
N ALA A 234 -15.93 -12.74 -4.40
CA ALA A 234 -14.76 -12.72 -5.29
C ALA A 234 -13.49 -13.25 -4.64
N TRP A 235 -13.13 -12.72 -3.48
CA TRP A 235 -11.79 -12.85 -2.90
C TRP A 235 -11.70 -13.87 -1.77
N ARG A 236 -12.82 -14.35 -1.22
CA ARG A 236 -12.83 -15.47 -0.26
C ARG A 236 -13.38 -16.73 -0.90
N ASP A 237 -14.49 -16.61 -1.62
CA ASP A 237 -15.23 -17.75 -2.16
C ASP A 237 -14.85 -18.10 -3.62
N ASN A 238 -13.93 -17.35 -4.24
CA ASN A 238 -13.47 -17.54 -5.63
C ASN A 238 -14.63 -17.65 -6.65
N LYS A 239 -15.67 -16.83 -6.47
CA LYS A 239 -16.79 -16.72 -7.41
C LYS A 239 -16.48 -15.64 -8.46
N ASN A 240 -16.71 -15.96 -9.74
CA ASN A 240 -16.56 -15.02 -10.85
C ASN A 240 -17.72 -14.00 -10.89
N ILE A 241 -17.71 -13.00 -10.01
CA ILE A 241 -18.75 -11.95 -9.92
C ILE A 241 -18.83 -11.03 -11.16
N GLY A 242 -17.90 -11.16 -12.11
CA GLY A 242 -17.98 -10.48 -13.40
C GLY A 242 -18.91 -11.18 -14.41
N ASP A 243 -19.36 -12.40 -14.08
CA ASP A 243 -20.42 -13.10 -14.78
C ASP A 243 -21.79 -12.69 -14.21
N SER A 244 -22.77 -12.44 -15.09
CA SER A 244 -24.08 -11.91 -14.67
C SER A 244 -24.87 -12.90 -13.82
N ASP A 245 -24.82 -14.19 -14.15
CA ASP A 245 -25.60 -15.21 -13.46
C ASP A 245 -25.00 -15.52 -12.10
N VAL A 246 -23.66 -15.50 -12.00
CA VAL A 246 -22.94 -15.62 -10.72
C VAL A 246 -23.20 -14.40 -9.85
N CYS A 247 -23.10 -13.18 -10.40
CA CYS A 247 -23.36 -11.94 -9.66
C CYS A 247 -24.81 -11.89 -9.13
N HIS A 248 -25.78 -12.23 -9.98
CA HIS A 248 -27.19 -12.33 -9.60
C HIS A 248 -27.38 -13.29 -8.42
N ARG A 249 -26.87 -14.52 -8.55
CA ARG A 249 -27.00 -15.55 -7.52
C ARG A 249 -26.37 -15.15 -6.20
N VAL A 250 -25.19 -14.54 -6.24
CA VAL A 250 -24.50 -14.03 -5.04
C VAL A 250 -25.34 -12.99 -4.31
N LEU A 251 -25.91 -12.03 -5.03
CA LEU A 251 -26.76 -11.00 -4.44
C LEU A 251 -28.08 -11.59 -3.91
N GLN A 252 -28.68 -12.50 -4.67
CA GLN A 252 -29.95 -13.15 -4.31
C GLN A 252 -29.82 -14.04 -3.07
N GLU A 253 -28.76 -14.86 -2.99
CA GLU A 253 -28.44 -15.71 -1.84
C GLU A 253 -28.19 -14.88 -0.57
N ALA A 254 -27.66 -13.67 -0.72
CA ALA A 254 -27.47 -12.72 0.37
C ALA A 254 -28.74 -11.94 0.77
N GLY A 255 -29.87 -12.18 0.08
CA GLY A 255 -31.18 -11.58 0.40
C GLY A 255 -31.43 -10.22 -0.25
N PHE A 256 -30.60 -9.79 -1.20
CA PHE A 256 -30.83 -8.56 -1.96
C PHE A 256 -31.75 -8.82 -3.17
N ASP A 257 -32.44 -7.78 -3.63
CA ASP A 257 -33.23 -7.80 -4.87
C ASP A 257 -32.29 -7.74 -6.08
N ALA A 258 -31.72 -8.90 -6.44
CA ALA A 258 -30.73 -9.03 -7.49
C ALA A 258 -31.28 -8.62 -8.86
N ASP A 259 -32.55 -8.93 -9.14
CA ASP A 259 -33.22 -8.57 -10.39
C ASP A 259 -33.27 -7.04 -10.56
N ARG A 260 -33.73 -6.31 -9.53
CA ARG A 260 -33.74 -4.84 -9.54
C ARG A 260 -32.35 -4.27 -9.67
N LEU A 261 -31.39 -4.75 -8.87
CA LEU A 261 -30.02 -4.23 -8.85
C LEU A 261 -29.32 -4.39 -10.20
N LEU A 262 -29.44 -5.55 -10.85
CA LEU A 262 -28.80 -5.77 -12.16
C LEU A 262 -29.53 -5.06 -13.31
N CYS A 263 -30.86 -4.89 -13.20
CA CYS A 263 -31.62 -4.04 -14.11
C CYS A 263 -31.13 -2.58 -14.02
N ASP A 264 -31.10 -2.03 -12.80
CA ASP A 264 -30.67 -0.66 -12.52
C ASP A 264 -29.18 -0.45 -12.88
N ALA A 265 -28.33 -1.45 -12.67
CA ALA A 265 -26.91 -1.43 -13.07
C ALA A 265 -26.71 -1.20 -14.58
N SER A 266 -27.70 -1.56 -15.40
CA SER A 266 -27.69 -1.37 -16.85
C SER A 266 -28.27 -0.01 -17.30
N SER A 267 -28.82 0.77 -16.37
CA SER A 267 -29.42 2.07 -16.64
C SER A 267 -28.39 3.15 -16.97
N GLU A 268 -28.78 4.12 -17.81
CA GLU A 268 -27.92 5.26 -18.16
C GLU A 268 -27.47 6.11 -16.96
N PRO A 269 -28.33 6.41 -15.97
CA PRO A 269 -27.90 7.12 -14.76
C PRO A 269 -26.74 6.43 -14.04
N VAL A 270 -26.79 5.10 -13.85
CA VAL A 270 -25.74 4.35 -13.15
C VAL A 270 -24.45 4.30 -13.97
N LYS A 271 -24.53 4.13 -15.30
CA LYS A 271 -23.35 4.19 -16.17
C LYS A 271 -22.66 5.55 -16.10
N LYS A 272 -23.43 6.63 -16.16
CA LYS A 272 -22.93 8.01 -16.03
C LYS A 272 -22.31 8.25 -14.66
N GLN A 273 -22.91 7.71 -13.60
CA GLN A 273 -22.35 7.85 -12.24
C GLN A 273 -20.99 7.14 -12.10
N LEU A 274 -20.82 5.92 -12.63
CA LEU A 274 -19.52 5.23 -12.59
C LEU A 274 -18.44 6.01 -13.36
N PHE A 275 -18.80 6.57 -14.52
CA PHE A 275 -17.91 7.44 -15.29
C PHE A 275 -17.54 8.70 -14.48
N ALA A 276 -18.53 9.40 -13.93
CA ALA A 276 -18.32 10.60 -13.11
C ALA A 276 -17.45 10.33 -11.87
N ASN A 277 -17.65 9.20 -11.19
CA ASN A 277 -16.82 8.78 -10.06
C ASN A 277 -15.36 8.56 -10.50
N THR A 278 -15.14 7.93 -11.65
CA THR A 278 -13.80 7.67 -12.17
C THR A 278 -13.11 8.98 -12.58
N SER A 279 -13.81 9.88 -13.28
CA SER A 279 -13.28 11.21 -13.63
C SER A 279 -13.00 12.07 -12.39
N ARG A 280 -13.87 12.01 -11.37
CA ARG A 280 -13.62 12.64 -10.07
C ARG A 280 -12.33 12.09 -9.44
N ALA A 281 -12.16 10.76 -9.40
CA ALA A 281 -10.97 10.14 -8.84
C ALA A 281 -9.68 10.59 -9.55
N VAL A 282 -9.71 10.74 -10.87
CA VAL A 282 -8.59 11.31 -11.66
C VAL A 282 -8.31 12.75 -11.22
N SER A 283 -9.34 13.59 -11.12
CA SER A 283 -9.20 14.98 -10.67
C SER A 283 -8.70 15.10 -9.23
N ASP A 284 -9.07 14.14 -8.38
CA ASP A 284 -8.68 14.06 -6.97
C ASP A 284 -7.22 13.56 -6.80
N GLY A 285 -6.57 13.11 -7.87
CA GLY A 285 -5.20 12.57 -7.84
C GLY A 285 -5.11 11.11 -7.42
N VAL A 286 -6.22 10.36 -7.48
CA VAL A 286 -6.22 8.91 -7.19
C VAL A 286 -5.33 8.19 -8.19
N CYS A 287 -4.37 7.40 -7.68
CA CYS A 287 -3.40 6.69 -8.52
C CYS A 287 -3.57 5.16 -8.48
N GLY A 288 -4.54 4.65 -7.73
CA GLY A 288 -4.86 3.22 -7.65
C GLY A 288 -5.92 2.94 -6.58
N THR A 289 -6.15 1.65 -6.28
CA THR A 289 -7.14 1.21 -5.28
C THR A 289 -6.52 0.23 -4.27
N PRO A 290 -6.87 0.32 -2.98
CA PRO A 290 -7.76 1.33 -2.39
C PRO A 290 -7.05 2.67 -2.26
N SER A 291 -7.81 3.76 -2.38
CA SER A 291 -7.34 5.10 -2.03
C SER A 291 -8.32 5.76 -1.07
N TYR A 292 -7.82 6.67 -0.25
CA TYR A 292 -8.56 7.36 0.79
C TYR A 292 -8.38 8.88 0.67
N GLN A 293 -9.40 9.64 1.04
CA GLN A 293 -9.30 11.08 1.31
C GLN A 293 -10.04 11.41 2.60
N VAL A 294 -9.42 12.20 3.46
CA VAL A 294 -10.02 12.67 4.72
C VAL A 294 -10.46 14.12 4.57
N ASN A 295 -11.71 14.42 4.91
CA ASN A 295 -12.32 15.76 4.90
C ASN A 295 -12.19 16.50 3.56
N ASN A 296 -12.18 15.77 2.43
CA ASN A 296 -11.92 16.29 1.09
C ASN A 296 -10.64 17.14 1.02
N ARG A 297 -9.65 16.85 1.86
CA ARG A 297 -8.31 17.42 1.69
C ARG A 297 -7.80 16.99 0.31
N ASN A 298 -7.13 17.90 -0.39
CA ASN A 298 -6.50 17.61 -1.68
C ASN A 298 -5.22 16.75 -1.50
N MET A 299 -5.37 15.65 -0.78
CA MET A 299 -4.32 14.72 -0.40
C MET A 299 -4.91 13.32 -0.45
N VAL A 300 -4.45 12.54 -1.42
CA VAL A 300 -4.78 11.13 -1.55
C VAL A 300 -3.82 10.31 -0.73
N ILE A 301 -4.37 9.37 0.04
CA ILE A 301 -3.62 8.34 0.74
C ILE A 301 -3.90 7.04 -0.01
N TRP A 302 -2.87 6.44 -0.61
CA TRP A 302 -3.02 5.26 -1.46
C TRP A 302 -2.44 4.00 -0.81
N GLY A 303 -3.20 2.91 -0.82
CA GLY A 303 -2.77 1.60 -0.31
C GLY A 303 -3.43 1.23 1.02
N GLN A 304 -3.72 -0.06 1.20
CA GLN A 304 -4.29 -0.56 2.46
C GLN A 304 -3.28 -0.44 3.63
N ASP A 305 -1.99 -0.39 3.32
CA ASP A 305 -0.88 -0.25 4.25
C ASP A 305 -0.69 1.19 4.77
N LYS A 306 -1.50 2.14 4.28
CA LYS A 306 -1.50 3.53 4.72
C LYS A 306 -2.67 3.90 5.62
N GLN A 307 -3.43 2.91 6.11
CA GLN A 307 -4.56 3.16 7.00
C GLN A 307 -4.17 3.87 8.31
N SER A 308 -2.96 3.65 8.85
CA SER A 308 -2.52 4.38 10.05
C SER A 308 -2.40 5.88 9.80
N THR A 309 -1.97 6.29 8.61
CA THR A 309 -1.99 7.69 8.17
C THR A 309 -3.42 8.23 8.04
N VAL A 310 -4.34 7.43 7.49
CA VAL A 310 -5.76 7.81 7.43
C VAL A 310 -6.32 8.06 8.83
N GLU A 311 -6.03 7.16 9.76
CA GLU A 311 -6.43 7.29 11.16
C GLU A 311 -5.83 8.54 11.81
N ASP A 312 -4.53 8.81 11.59
CA ASP A 312 -3.88 10.01 12.13
C ASP A 312 -4.54 11.31 11.64
N LEU A 313 -4.91 11.36 10.36
CA LEU A 313 -5.62 12.49 9.75
C LEU A 313 -7.02 12.67 10.34
N LEU A 314 -7.74 11.56 10.56
CA LEU A 314 -9.04 11.57 11.23
C LEU A 314 -8.92 12.07 12.68
N CYS A 315 -7.81 11.74 13.35
CA CYS A 315 -7.47 12.20 14.69
C CYS A 315 -6.96 13.64 14.76
N GLY A 316 -6.90 14.36 13.63
CA GLY A 316 -6.55 15.78 13.56
C GLY A 316 -5.10 16.07 13.19
N TRP A 317 -4.31 15.06 12.79
CA TRP A 317 -3.02 15.32 12.19
C TRP A 317 -3.20 16.21 10.94
N SER A 318 -2.39 17.25 10.85
CA SER A 318 -2.37 18.18 9.73
C SER A 318 -0.96 18.24 9.17
N ASP A 319 -0.85 18.30 7.84
CA ASP A 319 0.43 18.53 7.18
C ASP A 319 1.05 19.85 7.70
N ILE A 320 2.31 19.74 8.13
CA ILE A 320 3.16 20.82 8.67
C ILE A 320 3.24 21.99 7.67
N SER A 321 3.02 21.75 6.37
CA SER A 321 2.99 22.80 5.34
C SER A 321 1.94 23.89 5.58
N THR A 322 0.90 23.62 6.38
CA THR A 322 -0.11 24.63 6.76
C THR A 322 0.30 25.43 8.01
N ALA A 323 1.12 24.84 8.88
CA ALA A 323 1.62 25.51 10.09
C ALA A 323 2.74 26.52 9.79
N ALA A 324 3.39 26.42 8.62
CA ALA A 324 4.40 27.38 8.18
C ALA A 324 3.82 28.64 7.47
N LYS A 325 2.49 28.84 7.51
CA LYS A 325 1.81 30.01 6.93
C LYS A 325 0.93 30.80 7.92
N LEU A 326 1.14 30.62 9.22
CA LEU A 326 0.66 31.53 10.29
C LEU A 326 1.84 32.20 10.97
#